data_AF-A0A9E1RP20-F1
#
_entry.id   AF-A0A9E1RP20-F1
#
_cell.length_a   1.000
_cell.length_b   1.000
_cell.length_c   1.000
_cell.angle_alpha   90.00
_cell.angle_beta   90.00
_cell.angle_gamma   90.00
#
_symmetry.space_group_name_H-M   'P 1'
#
loop_
_entity.id
_entity.type
_entity.pdbx_description
1 polymer ?
#
loop_
_entity_poly.entity_id
_entity_poly.type
_entity_poly.pdbx_seq_one_letter_code
_entity_poly.pdbx_strand_id
1 'polypeptide(L)'
;VLLQKVHHLDAMALLPGESIEMACRGGAKAFGTEDQTGMIGVGRKADLVIVDLNSVFLAPVHSVESALVFNASPANVSHVVVDGRVLIDEGNVTFVDENELLAESRIAAARVFKAAGVESRLNR
;
A
#
# COMPACT_ATOMS: atom_id res chain seq x y z
N VAL A 1 11.95 -0.47 6.02
CA VAL A 1 12.55 -1.62 6.74
C VAL A 1 14.07 -1.66 6.64
N LEU A 2 14.66 -1.78 5.44
CA LEU A 2 16.11 -1.96 5.28
C LEU A 2 16.98 -0.82 5.82
N LEU A 3 16.51 0.44 5.71
CA LEU A 3 17.25 1.60 6.19
C LEU A 3 17.56 1.55 7.70
N GLN A 4 16.62 1.04 8.51
CA GLN A 4 16.82 0.88 9.97
C GLN A 4 17.93 -0.14 10.27
N LYS A 5 17.97 -1.25 9.53
CA LYS A 5 19.00 -2.28 9.67
C LYS A 5 20.39 -1.75 9.37
N VAL A 6 20.52 -0.96 8.29
CA VAL A 6 21.79 -0.33 7.91
C VAL A 6 22.20 0.73 8.94
N HIS A 7 21.26 1.56 9.39
CA HIS A 7 21.54 2.61 10.36
C HIS A 7 22.07 2.06 11.69
N HIS A 8 21.47 0.96 12.18
CA HIS A 8 21.87 0.33 13.44
C HIS A 8 22.96 -0.73 13.31
N LEU A 9 23.36 -1.08 12.07
CA LEU A 9 24.25 -2.21 11.79
C LEU A 9 23.75 -3.53 12.42
N ASP A 10 22.43 -3.70 12.50
CA ASP A 10 21.77 -4.85 13.10
C ASP A 10 20.66 -5.35 12.17
N ALA A 11 20.79 -6.60 11.71
CA ALA A 11 19.82 -7.24 10.84
C ALA A 11 18.46 -7.44 11.52
N MET A 12 18.41 -7.42 12.85
CA MET A 12 17.22 -7.61 13.68
C MET A 12 16.58 -6.29 14.13
N ALA A 13 17.15 -5.13 13.77
CA ALA A 13 16.67 -3.82 14.22
C ALA A 13 15.22 -3.49 13.81
N LEU A 14 14.70 -4.13 12.76
CA LEU A 14 13.29 -4.06 12.38
C LEU A 14 12.91 -5.33 11.60
N LEU A 15 12.09 -6.17 12.22
CA LEU A 15 11.60 -7.42 11.67
C LEU A 15 10.40 -7.19 10.73
N PRO A 16 10.12 -8.12 9.79
CA PRO A 16 8.98 -8.01 8.89
C PRO A 16 7.63 -7.86 9.61
N GLY A 17 7.35 -8.70 10.62
CA GLY A 17 6.13 -8.61 11.42
C GLY A 17 5.96 -7.26 12.12
N GLU A 18 7.04 -6.70 12.68
CA GLU A 18 7.02 -5.37 13.30
C GLU A 18 6.67 -4.28 12.27
N SER A 19 7.19 -4.39 11.04
CA SER A 19 6.87 -3.44 9.98
C SER A 19 5.41 -3.54 9.50
N ILE A 20 4.83 -4.74 9.49
CA ILE A 20 3.40 -4.96 9.21
C ILE A 20 2.55 -4.38 10.36
N GLU A 21 2.95 -4.62 11.61
CA GLU A 21 2.27 -4.03 12.76
C GLU A 21 2.28 -2.50 12.66
N MET A 22 3.43 -1.89 12.36
CA MET A 22 3.55 -0.45 12.16
C MET A 22 2.61 0.06 11.05
N ALA A 23 2.50 -0.67 9.94
CA ALA A 23 1.65 -0.31 8.81
C ALA A 23 0.14 -0.46 9.10
N CYS A 24 -0.24 -1.36 10.02
CA CYS A 24 -1.63 -1.65 10.36
C CYS A 24 -2.01 -1.05 11.73
N ARG A 25 -1.87 -1.83 12.81
CA ARG A 25 -2.25 -1.44 14.18
C ARG A 25 -1.52 -0.19 14.66
N GLY A 26 -0.22 -0.10 14.38
CA GLY A 26 0.61 1.05 14.74
C GLY A 26 0.14 2.33 14.05
N GLY A 27 -0.21 2.25 12.76
CA GLY A 27 -0.82 3.34 12.02
C GLY A 27 -2.16 3.76 12.62
N ALA A 28 -3.07 2.81 12.87
CA ALA A 28 -4.37 3.09 13.47
C ALA A 28 -4.23 3.81 14.83
N LYS A 29 -3.30 3.36 15.67
CA LYS A 29 -2.96 4.01 16.95
C LYS A 29 -2.40 5.42 16.77
N ALA A 30 -1.50 5.62 15.80
CA ALA A 30 -0.94 6.93 15.51
C ALA A 30 -2.00 7.95 15.05
N PHE A 31 -3.07 7.47 14.39
CA PHE A 31 -4.21 8.28 13.96
C PHE A 31 -5.39 8.31 14.95
N GLY A 32 -5.30 7.65 16.10
CA GLY A 32 -6.39 7.61 17.11
C GLY A 32 -7.64 6.84 16.63
N THR A 33 -7.45 5.83 15.79
CA THR A 33 -8.51 4.99 15.20
C THR A 33 -8.34 3.50 15.52
N GLU A 34 -7.49 3.16 16.49
CA GLU A 34 -7.15 1.78 16.86
C GLU A 34 -8.33 0.93 17.35
N ASP A 35 -9.43 1.56 17.75
CA ASP A 35 -10.67 0.86 18.10
C ASP A 35 -11.49 0.46 16.87
N GLN A 36 -11.19 1.05 15.71
CA GLN A 36 -11.98 0.90 14.48
C GLN A 36 -11.19 0.23 13.34
N THR A 37 -9.90 0.51 13.19
CA THR A 37 -9.09 0.10 12.02
C THR A 37 -7.78 -0.60 12.44
N GLY A 38 -6.99 -1.05 11.47
CA GLY A 38 -5.65 -1.60 11.68
C GLY A 38 -5.60 -3.03 12.26
N MET A 39 -6.76 -3.67 12.48
CA MET A 39 -6.86 -5.05 12.95
C MET A 39 -8.17 -5.67 12.47
N ILE A 40 -8.12 -6.97 12.12
CA ILE A 40 -9.31 -7.75 11.81
C ILE A 40 -9.98 -8.19 13.12
N GLY A 41 -11.23 -7.79 13.32
CA GLY A 41 -11.99 -8.16 14.52
C GLY A 41 -13.45 -7.75 14.43
N VAL A 42 -14.30 -8.40 15.22
CA VAL A 42 -15.73 -8.09 15.29
C VAL A 42 -15.94 -6.64 15.76
N GLY A 43 -16.84 -5.91 15.10
CA GLY A 43 -17.16 -4.51 15.42
C GLY A 43 -16.18 -3.48 14.85
N ARG A 44 -15.12 -3.92 14.16
CA ARG A 44 -14.16 -3.05 13.46
C ARG A 44 -14.58 -2.81 12.01
N LYS A 45 -14.03 -1.78 11.38
CA LYS A 45 -14.21 -1.53 9.96
C LYS A 45 -13.62 -2.68 9.14
N ALA A 46 -14.31 -3.01 8.05
CA ALA A 46 -13.84 -4.00 7.09
C ALA A 46 -12.84 -3.36 6.11
N ASP A 47 -11.67 -3.00 6.63
CA ASP A 47 -10.54 -2.47 5.88
C ASP A 47 -9.54 -3.61 5.65
N LEU A 48 -9.58 -4.21 4.45
CA LEU A 48 -8.85 -5.44 4.13
C LEU A 48 -8.04 -5.28 2.85
N VAL A 49 -6.85 -5.88 2.83
CA VAL A 49 -6.03 -6.06 1.63
C VAL A 49 -5.78 -7.55 1.48
N ILE A 50 -6.15 -8.11 0.32
CA ILE A 50 -5.94 -9.51 0.00
C ILE A 50 -4.80 -9.61 -1.02
N VAL A 51 -3.79 -10.41 -0.69
CA VAL A 51 -2.58 -10.57 -1.48
C VAL A 51 -2.47 -12.01 -1.97
N ASP A 52 -2.31 -12.20 -3.28
CA ASP A 52 -2.01 -13.49 -3.87
C ASP A 52 -0.53 -13.83 -3.67
N LEU A 53 -0.29 -14.87 -2.86
CA LEU A 53 1.04 -15.39 -2.57
C LEU A 53 1.52 -16.44 -3.58
N ASN A 54 0.65 -16.89 -4.48
CA ASN A 54 0.94 -17.91 -5.47
C ASN A 54 1.44 -17.30 -6.79
N SER A 55 2.54 -16.57 -6.73
CA SER A 55 3.19 -16.00 -7.92
C SER A 55 4.65 -16.42 -8.04
N VAL A 56 5.16 -16.40 -9.27
CA VAL A 56 6.58 -16.67 -9.57
C VAL A 56 7.55 -15.72 -8.86
N PHE A 57 7.07 -14.56 -8.42
CA PHE A 57 7.86 -13.56 -7.71
C PHE A 57 7.88 -13.79 -6.18
N LEU A 58 6.98 -14.62 -5.67
CA LEU A 58 6.81 -14.89 -4.23
C LEU A 58 7.18 -16.33 -3.84
N ALA A 59 7.07 -17.29 -4.76
CA ALA A 59 7.35 -18.68 -4.47
C ALA A 59 8.87 -18.97 -4.39
N PRO A 60 9.33 -19.79 -3.43
CA PRO A 60 8.56 -20.38 -2.32
C PRO A 60 8.34 -19.39 -1.17
N VAL A 61 7.16 -19.47 -0.52
CA VAL A 61 6.85 -18.65 0.67
C VAL A 61 7.21 -19.40 1.94
N HIS A 62 8.38 -19.09 2.52
CA HIS A 62 8.82 -19.66 3.80
C HIS A 62 8.28 -18.91 5.02
N SER A 63 8.01 -17.61 4.86
CA SER A 63 7.38 -16.74 5.85
C SER A 63 6.52 -15.74 5.10
N VAL A 64 5.23 -15.69 5.46
CA VAL A 64 4.28 -14.76 4.84
C VAL A 64 4.69 -13.31 5.11
N GLU A 65 5.12 -12.99 6.33
CA GLU A 65 5.54 -11.63 6.68
C GLU A 65 6.76 -11.18 5.86
N SER A 66 7.78 -12.05 5.76
CA SER A 66 8.96 -11.76 4.93
C SER A 66 8.59 -11.59 3.47
N ALA A 67 7.72 -12.46 2.94
CA ALA A 67 7.25 -12.38 1.56
C ALA A 67 6.50 -11.06 1.29
N LEU A 68 5.61 -10.64 2.20
CA LEU A 68 4.87 -9.37 2.08
C LEU A 68 5.78 -8.15 2.13
N VAL A 69 6.79 -8.15 3.00
CA VAL A 69 7.64 -6.96 3.25
C VAL A 69 8.78 -6.82 2.24
N PHE A 70 9.35 -7.93 1.79
CA PHE A 70 10.57 -7.90 0.95
C PHE A 70 10.34 -8.30 -0.50
N ASN A 71 9.27 -9.03 -0.82
CA ASN A 71 9.09 -9.61 -2.17
C ASN A 71 7.81 -9.14 -2.86
N ALA A 72 6.72 -8.94 -2.12
CA ALA A 72 5.43 -8.58 -2.69
C ALA A 72 5.46 -7.20 -3.34
N SER A 73 4.61 -7.05 -4.35
CA SER A 73 4.39 -5.81 -5.09
C SER A 73 2.90 -5.51 -5.20
N PRO A 74 2.52 -4.28 -5.62
CA PRO A 74 1.12 -3.97 -5.89
C PRO A 74 0.44 -4.94 -6.87
N ALA A 75 1.19 -5.55 -7.80
CA ALA A 75 0.65 -6.54 -8.74
C ALA A 75 0.20 -7.85 -8.06
N ASN A 76 0.58 -8.09 -6.81
CA ASN A 76 0.11 -9.24 -6.03
C ASN A 76 -1.17 -8.94 -5.25
N VAL A 77 -1.64 -7.69 -5.21
CA VAL A 77 -2.89 -7.35 -4.51
C VAL A 77 -4.06 -7.74 -5.39
N SER A 78 -4.86 -8.72 -4.94
CA SER A 78 -6.04 -9.16 -5.68
C SER A 78 -7.26 -8.35 -5.31
N HIS A 79 -7.43 -7.99 -4.05
CA HIS A 79 -8.60 -7.23 -3.59
C HIS A 79 -8.23 -6.18 -2.54
N VAL A 80 -8.97 -5.08 -2.55
CA VAL A 80 -8.95 -4.06 -1.51
C VAL A 80 -10.36 -3.73 -1.09
N VAL A 81 -10.64 -3.85 0.21
CA VAL A 81 -11.92 -3.53 0.82
C VAL A 81 -11.71 -2.35 1.76
N VAL A 82 -12.56 -1.32 1.65
CA VAL A 82 -12.54 -0.15 2.53
C VAL A 82 -13.95 0.05 3.07
N ASP A 83 -14.10 0.00 4.40
CA ASP A 83 -15.39 0.10 5.09
C ASP A 83 -16.46 -0.84 4.50
N GLY A 84 -16.04 -2.07 4.14
CA GLY A 84 -16.91 -3.09 3.55
C GLY A 84 -17.19 -2.94 2.06
N ARG A 85 -16.64 -1.92 1.40
CA ARG A 85 -16.78 -1.72 -0.06
C ARG A 85 -15.54 -2.24 -0.78
N VAL A 86 -15.74 -3.10 -1.78
CA VAL A 86 -14.67 -3.61 -2.64
C VAL A 86 -14.27 -2.51 -3.63
N LEU A 87 -13.06 -1.99 -3.50
CA LEU A 87 -12.49 -0.93 -4.35
C LEU A 87 -11.50 -1.45 -5.41
N ILE A 88 -10.88 -2.60 -5.11
CA ILE A 88 -10.11 -3.37 -6.07
C ILE A 88 -10.67 -4.79 -6.06
N ASP A 89 -11.00 -5.31 -7.24
CA ASP A 89 -11.56 -6.65 -7.46
C ASP A 89 -10.79 -7.37 -8.56
N GLU A 90 -10.21 -8.52 -8.22
CA GLU A 90 -9.27 -9.27 -9.08
C GLU A 90 -8.20 -8.38 -9.75
N GLY A 91 -7.67 -7.40 -9.02
CA GLY A 91 -6.66 -6.46 -9.49
C GLY A 91 -7.18 -5.26 -10.30
N ASN A 92 -8.49 -5.15 -10.53
CA ASN A 92 -9.12 -4.05 -11.28
C ASN A 92 -9.70 -3.00 -10.34
N VAL A 93 -9.53 -1.71 -10.67
CA VAL A 93 -10.14 -0.61 -9.91
C VAL A 93 -11.64 -0.52 -10.21
N THR A 94 -12.49 -0.54 -9.19
CA THR A 94 -13.95 -0.67 -9.39
C THR A 94 -14.74 0.64 -9.26
N PHE A 95 -14.10 1.72 -8.80
CA PHE A 95 -14.81 2.94 -8.38
C PHE A 95 -14.54 4.18 -9.24
N VAL A 96 -13.67 4.07 -10.25
CA VAL A 96 -13.33 5.14 -11.21
C VAL A 96 -13.00 4.54 -12.58
N ASP A 97 -13.15 5.34 -13.64
CA ASP A 97 -12.51 5.04 -14.93
C ASP A 97 -11.03 5.42 -14.86
N GLU A 98 -10.15 4.43 -14.99
CA GLU A 98 -8.70 4.65 -14.87
C GLU A 98 -8.15 5.56 -15.98
N ASN A 99 -8.67 5.48 -17.20
CA ASN A 99 -8.19 6.29 -18.32
C ASN A 99 -8.56 7.76 -18.12
N GLU A 100 -9.79 8.01 -17.68
CA GLU A 100 -10.27 9.35 -17.33
C GLU A 100 -9.44 9.92 -16.17
N LEU A 101 -9.26 9.15 -15.08
CA LEU A 101 -8.48 9.61 -13.92
C LEU A 101 -7.03 9.92 -14.28
N LEU A 102 -6.40 9.12 -15.15
CA LEU A 102 -5.04 9.38 -15.63
C LEU A 102 -4.99 10.65 -16.50
N ALA A 103 -6.00 10.91 -17.33
CA ALA A 103 -6.08 12.14 -18.12
C ALA A 103 -6.23 13.37 -17.21
N GLU A 104 -7.14 13.32 -16.23
CA GLU A 104 -7.33 14.39 -15.26
C GLU A 104 -6.06 14.66 -14.44
N SER A 105 -5.36 13.60 -14.02
CA SER A 105 -4.10 13.69 -13.28
C SER A 105 -3.03 14.43 -14.07
N ARG A 106 -2.91 14.18 -15.38
CA ARG A 106 -1.97 14.88 -16.27
C ARG A 106 -2.30 16.37 -16.38
N ILE A 107 -3.60 16.71 -16.50
CA ILE A 107 -4.07 18.10 -16.54
C ILE A 107 -3.79 18.81 -15.22
N ALA A 108 -4.04 18.15 -14.08
CA ALA A 108 -3.74 18.68 -12.75
C ALA A 108 -2.24 18.94 -12.57
N ALA A 109 -1.38 18.00 -12.95
CA ALA A 109 0.07 18.16 -12.89
C ALA A 109 0.54 19.36 -13.74
N ALA A 110 0.06 19.49 -14.98
CA ALA A 110 0.40 20.61 -15.86
C ALA A 110 0.02 21.98 -15.25
N ARG A 111 -1.14 22.07 -14.57
CA ARG A 111 -1.55 23.29 -13.86
C ARG A 111 -0.61 23.65 -12.72
N VAL A 112 -0.17 22.68 -11.93
CA VAL A 112 0.77 22.90 -10.83
C VAL A 112 2.12 23.39 -11.35
N PHE A 113 2.68 22.76 -12.38
CA PHE A 113 3.95 23.22 -12.99
C PHE A 113 3.86 24.64 -13.53
N LYS A 114 2.76 24.97 -14.22
CA LYS A 114 2.52 26.33 -14.73
C LYS A 114 2.42 27.35 -13.60
N ALA A 115 1.69 27.04 -12.53
CA ALA A 115 1.54 27.93 -11.38
C ALA A 115 2.86 28.14 -10.62
N ALA A 116 3.72 27.12 -10.59
CA ALA A 116 5.04 27.18 -9.97
C ALA A 116 6.12 27.86 -10.84
N GLY A 117 5.82 28.18 -12.11
CA GLY A 117 6.82 28.72 -13.04
C GLY A 117 7.93 27.72 -13.41
N VAL A 118 7.68 26.41 -13.27
CA VAL A 118 8.66 25.35 -13.52
C VAL A 118 8.37 24.72 -14.88
N GLU A 119 9.39 24.63 -15.74
CA GLU A 119 9.29 23.86 -16.99
C GLU A 119 9.09 22.36 -16.67
N SER A 120 7.94 21.84 -17.07
CA SER A 120 7.68 20.41 -16.97
C SER A 120 8.35 19.65 -18.10
N ARG A 121 9.09 18.58 -17.76
CA ARG A 121 9.57 17.61 -18.76
C ARG A 121 8.44 16.78 -19.39
N LEU A 122 7.22 16.86 -18.85
CA LEU A 122 6.05 16.18 -19.42
C LEU A 122 5.53 16.84 -20.71
N ASN A 123 5.89 18.11 -20.94
CA ASN A 123 5.46 18.89 -22.10
C ASN A 123 6.61 19.17 -23.08
N ARG A 124 7.70 18.41 -22.98
CA ARG A 124 8.87 18.54 -23.85
C ARG A 124 8.85 17.51 -24.98
#